data_AF-A0A6P4YI51-F1
#
_entry.id   AF-A0A6P4YI51-F1
#
_cell.length_a   1.000
_cell.length_b   1.000
_cell.length_c   1.000
_cell.angle_alpha   90.00
_cell.angle_beta   90.00
_cell.angle_gamma   90.00
#
_symmetry.space_group_name_H-M   'P 1'
#
loop_
_entity.id
_entity.type
_entity.pdbx_description
1 polymer ?
#
loop_
_entity_poly.entity_id
_entity_poly.type
_entity_poly.pdbx_seq_one_letter_code
_entity_poly.pdbx_strand_id
1 'polypeptide(L)'
;MDTNKPRQQFVFIKTHKTGSTTSVNIFQRYVIYHNVTPLIAKATGYVSWPFPPAETDYVHTPGEHYDVMFGHMVYNKTWLQSKFPTNAPYISLIREPLSHLKSCMSFYSLPKLLKITSTNPIKTFLQNPWKYKNLSEAYFSFCKVTWDGTRNHLAFDLGYPTEGADDMEAAERYIKELEYDMTLVLLLEHLDESLVLLRRLMCWEMQDVLYDTAPKNVKNYSYKSYNPTPEELANLRRWKAVDYRLYDTFNRSLWRKIAGQGPDFYRELHHYRELKQNISWFCHGEQHRKSNLTLTVKTSQWSPQFVVDARYCKEIATTSLDMMREIRQKESFKVDKRWEIVLPVINVLSIIEGRPTFKYKIERMEYQKELRRKIPKRKTHKKKRNHG
;
A
#
# COMPACT_ATOMS: atom_id res chain seq x y z
N MET A 1 15.52 24.01 -12.40
CA MET A 1 14.26 23.36 -12.84
C MET A 1 13.18 24.40 -12.71
N ASP A 2 12.41 24.64 -13.76
CA ASP A 2 11.35 25.65 -13.80
C ASP A 2 10.30 25.35 -12.70
N THR A 3 10.28 26.13 -11.62
CA THR A 3 9.55 25.83 -10.37
C THR A 3 8.03 26.06 -10.46
N ASN A 4 7.51 26.35 -11.65
CA ASN A 4 6.11 26.77 -11.84
C ASN A 4 5.25 25.79 -12.65
N LYS A 5 5.79 24.66 -13.12
CA LYS A 5 5.00 23.67 -13.89
C LYS A 5 4.69 22.43 -13.05
N PRO A 6 3.42 21.99 -12.97
CA PRO A 6 3.05 20.74 -12.30
C PRO A 6 3.83 19.56 -12.87
N ARG A 7 4.44 18.76 -11.99
CA ARG A 7 5.13 17.52 -12.39
C ARG A 7 4.10 16.44 -12.73
N GLN A 8 4.11 15.99 -13.98
CA GLN A 8 3.17 14.97 -14.46
C GLN A 8 3.70 13.53 -14.29
N GLN A 9 5.00 13.38 -14.08
CA GLN A 9 5.65 12.08 -13.92
C GLN A 9 5.99 11.83 -12.45
N PHE A 10 5.77 10.62 -11.96
CA PHE A 10 6.21 10.17 -10.63
C PHE A 10 6.06 8.67 -10.42
N VAL A 11 6.85 8.10 -9.51
CA VAL A 11 6.72 6.71 -9.06
C VAL A 11 6.29 6.70 -7.61
N PHE A 12 5.10 6.17 -7.33
CA PHE A 12 4.62 5.90 -5.97
C PHE A 12 4.77 4.41 -5.62
N ILE A 13 5.81 4.07 -4.86
CA ILE A 13 6.00 2.72 -4.34
C ILE A 13 5.06 2.49 -3.18
N LYS A 14 4.05 1.67 -3.41
CA LYS A 14 3.01 1.38 -2.43
C LYS A 14 3.45 0.28 -1.46
N THR A 15 3.72 0.65 -0.22
CA THR A 15 3.97 -0.31 0.87
C THR A 15 2.67 -0.88 1.45
N HIS A 16 2.78 -2.04 2.07
CA HIS A 16 1.70 -2.78 2.68
C HIS A 16 1.37 -2.24 4.08
N LYS A 17 0.06 -2.18 4.39
CA LYS A 17 -0.48 -1.88 5.74
C LYS A 17 -0.17 -0.49 6.29
N THR A 18 0.14 0.44 5.39
CA THR A 18 0.47 1.84 5.68
C THR A 18 -0.66 2.82 5.39
N GLY A 19 -1.92 2.35 5.29
CA GLY A 19 -3.04 3.22 4.93
C GLY A 19 -3.07 3.62 3.45
N SER A 20 -2.25 2.97 2.62
CA SER A 20 -2.05 3.29 1.21
C SER A 20 -3.28 3.15 0.30
N THR A 21 -4.43 2.64 0.78
CA THR A 21 -5.69 2.74 0.01
C THR A 21 -6.20 4.18 -0.09
N THR A 22 -5.99 5.00 0.95
CA THR A 22 -6.35 6.40 0.92
C THR A 22 -5.42 7.17 -0.02
N SER A 23 -4.11 7.00 0.15
CA SER A 23 -3.10 7.68 -0.66
C SER A 23 -3.11 7.27 -2.14
N VAL A 24 -3.39 6.00 -2.46
CA VAL A 24 -3.46 5.58 -3.87
C VAL A 24 -4.64 6.22 -4.62
N ASN A 25 -5.74 6.54 -3.93
CA ASN A 25 -6.88 7.22 -4.55
C ASN A 25 -6.48 8.62 -5.06
N ILE A 26 -5.64 9.36 -4.31
CA ILE A 26 -5.06 10.63 -4.76
C ILE A 26 -4.35 10.45 -6.11
N PHE A 27 -3.42 9.50 -6.21
CA PHE A 27 -2.66 9.27 -7.44
C PHE A 27 -3.52 8.75 -8.60
N GLN A 28 -4.53 7.93 -8.31
CA GLN A 28 -5.49 7.46 -9.33
C GLN A 28 -6.36 8.60 -9.87
N ARG A 29 -6.80 9.52 -9.01
CA ARG A 29 -7.54 10.72 -9.44
C ARG A 29 -6.64 11.63 -10.29
N TYR A 30 -5.38 11.80 -9.89
CA TYR A 30 -4.40 12.54 -10.69
C TYR A 30 -4.28 11.99 -12.11
N VAL A 31 -4.18 10.66 -12.27
CA VAL A 31 -4.18 10.00 -13.59
C VAL A 31 -5.40 10.37 -14.43
N ILE A 32 -6.57 10.34 -13.81
CA ILE A 32 -7.84 10.59 -14.51
C ILE A 32 -7.97 12.04 -14.93
N TYR A 33 -7.59 12.99 -14.07
CA TYR A 33 -7.76 14.43 -14.30
C TYR A 33 -6.68 15.01 -15.22
N HIS A 34 -5.45 14.52 -15.13
CA HIS A 34 -4.32 15.05 -15.90
C HIS A 34 -3.99 14.24 -17.15
N ASN A 35 -4.73 13.15 -17.40
CA ASN A 35 -4.59 12.29 -18.58
C ASN A 35 -3.15 11.80 -18.81
N VAL A 36 -2.49 11.41 -17.72
CA VAL A 36 -1.12 10.85 -17.73
C VAL A 36 -1.14 9.33 -17.87
N THR A 37 -0.12 8.75 -18.50
CA THR A 37 -0.07 7.32 -18.84
C THR A 37 0.45 6.48 -17.67
N PRO A 38 -0.36 5.59 -17.07
CA PRO A 38 0.06 4.83 -15.89
C PRO A 38 0.69 3.48 -16.25
N LEU A 39 1.76 3.09 -15.55
CA LEU A 39 2.24 1.71 -15.52
C LEU A 39 1.31 0.88 -14.63
N ILE A 40 0.55 -0.01 -15.26
CA ILE A 40 -0.45 -0.85 -14.60
C ILE A 40 -0.23 -2.32 -14.88
N ALA A 41 -0.51 -3.17 -13.89
CA ALA A 41 -0.45 -4.63 -14.04
C ALA A 41 -1.39 -5.13 -15.16
N LYS A 42 -1.08 -6.22 -15.86
CA LYS A 42 -2.04 -6.84 -16.82
C LYS A 42 -3.28 -7.38 -16.10
N ALA A 43 -3.11 -7.88 -14.89
CA ALA A 43 -4.22 -8.36 -14.08
C ALA A 43 -4.65 -7.31 -13.03
N THR A 44 -5.73 -7.56 -12.28
CA THR A 44 -6.02 -6.68 -11.13
C THR A 44 -5.01 -6.90 -10.01
N GLY A 45 -4.73 -5.85 -9.23
CA GLY A 45 -3.90 -5.94 -8.03
C GLY A 45 -2.49 -5.39 -8.21
N TYR A 46 -1.48 -6.22 -8.00
CA TYR A 46 -0.08 -5.81 -7.83
C TYR A 46 0.62 -5.75 -9.19
N VAL A 47 1.57 -4.83 -9.34
CA VAL A 47 2.48 -4.82 -10.51
C VAL A 47 3.42 -6.01 -10.38
N SER A 48 4.01 -6.16 -9.20
CA SER A 48 4.73 -7.36 -8.79
C SER A 48 4.80 -7.39 -7.27
N TRP A 49 5.02 -8.54 -6.66
CA TRP A 49 5.44 -8.72 -5.26
C TRP A 49 5.50 -10.23 -5.04
N PRO A 50 6.46 -10.78 -4.28
CA PRO A 50 7.52 -10.16 -3.49
C PRO A 50 8.86 -9.94 -4.23
N PHE A 51 8.82 -9.80 -5.56
CA PHE A 51 10.02 -9.72 -6.40
C PHE A 51 9.80 -8.70 -7.52
N PRO A 52 10.85 -8.32 -8.28
CA PRO A 52 10.72 -7.41 -9.41
C PRO A 52 9.72 -7.90 -10.47
N PRO A 53 9.04 -7.01 -11.17
CA PRO A 53 8.07 -7.40 -12.21
C PRO A 53 8.77 -8.09 -13.38
N ALA A 54 8.12 -9.13 -13.90
CA ALA A 54 8.47 -9.68 -15.21
C ALA A 54 7.80 -8.84 -16.31
N GLU A 55 8.35 -8.86 -17.52
CA GLU A 55 7.74 -8.21 -18.69
C GLU A 55 6.30 -8.70 -18.94
N THR A 56 5.95 -9.92 -18.50
CA THR A 56 4.58 -10.42 -18.62
C THR A 56 3.59 -9.81 -17.61
N ASP A 57 4.04 -9.09 -16.58
CA ASP A 57 3.20 -8.70 -15.45
C ASP A 57 2.45 -7.36 -15.65
N TYR A 58 2.86 -6.50 -16.60
CA TYR A 58 2.29 -5.16 -16.78
C TYR A 58 1.94 -4.82 -18.24
N VAL A 59 1.10 -3.82 -18.45
CA VAL A 59 0.66 -3.39 -19.77
C VAL A 59 1.76 -2.58 -20.45
N HIS A 60 2.21 -3.04 -21.61
CA HIS A 60 3.24 -2.38 -22.41
C HIS A 60 2.67 -1.17 -23.17
N THR A 61 3.43 -0.07 -23.20
CA THR A 61 3.16 1.10 -24.04
C THR A 61 4.13 1.10 -25.23
N PRO A 62 3.79 1.78 -26.34
CA PRO A 62 4.77 2.04 -27.39
C PRO A 62 6.01 2.73 -26.80
N GLY A 63 7.18 2.09 -26.90
CA GLY A 63 8.44 2.62 -26.38
C GLY A 63 8.72 2.38 -24.89
N GLU A 64 7.89 1.62 -24.17
CA GLU A 64 8.09 1.29 -22.74
C GLU A 64 8.22 2.51 -21.81
N HIS A 65 7.53 3.59 -22.16
CA HIS A 65 7.51 4.82 -21.37
C HIS A 65 6.18 5.02 -20.64
N TYR A 66 6.28 5.46 -19.39
CA TYR A 66 5.16 5.68 -18.49
C TYR A 66 5.36 7.00 -17.76
N ASP A 67 4.26 7.70 -17.49
CA ASP A 67 4.29 8.92 -16.70
C ASP A 67 4.25 8.59 -15.21
N VAL A 68 3.36 7.67 -14.82
CA VAL A 68 3.09 7.42 -13.40
C VAL A 68 3.02 5.95 -13.03
N MET A 69 3.39 5.61 -11.80
CA MET A 69 3.16 4.29 -11.20
C MET A 69 2.66 4.47 -9.77
N PHE A 70 1.67 3.67 -9.35
CA PHE A 70 1.09 3.76 -8.00
C PHE A 70 0.62 2.39 -7.47
N GLY A 71 1.34 1.33 -7.87
CA GLY A 71 1.02 -0.06 -7.56
C GLY A 71 1.85 -0.63 -6.41
N HIS A 72 1.43 -1.80 -5.90
CA HIS A 72 2.31 -2.61 -5.06
C HIS A 72 3.42 -3.21 -5.92
N MET A 73 4.66 -2.97 -5.50
CA MET A 73 5.91 -3.61 -5.96
C MET A 73 6.94 -3.62 -4.85
N VAL A 74 7.90 -4.54 -4.93
CA VAL A 74 9.17 -4.39 -4.19
C VAL A 74 10.00 -3.36 -4.95
N TYR A 75 10.43 -2.29 -4.27
CA TYR A 75 11.23 -1.24 -4.88
C TYR A 75 12.47 -1.82 -5.56
N ASN A 76 12.68 -1.43 -6.82
CA ASN A 76 13.85 -1.79 -7.59
C ASN A 76 14.23 -0.59 -8.45
N LYS A 77 15.26 0.14 -8.02
CA LYS A 77 15.73 1.36 -8.68
C LYS A 77 16.10 1.12 -10.14
N THR A 78 16.94 0.12 -10.40
CA THR A 78 17.44 -0.18 -11.75
C THR A 78 16.31 -0.46 -12.72
N TRP A 79 15.34 -1.27 -12.31
CA TRP A 79 14.17 -1.56 -13.13
C TRP A 79 13.31 -0.30 -13.36
N LEU A 80 13.03 0.48 -12.31
CA LEU A 80 12.23 1.71 -12.43
C LEU A 80 12.90 2.76 -13.33
N GLN A 81 14.22 2.90 -13.26
CA GLN A 81 14.99 3.81 -14.14
C GLN A 81 14.93 3.40 -15.62
N SER A 82 14.68 2.12 -15.92
CA SER A 82 14.45 1.67 -17.30
C SER A 82 13.08 2.04 -17.86
N LYS A 83 12.11 2.39 -17.00
CA LYS A 83 10.70 2.63 -17.38
C LYS A 83 10.27 4.09 -17.22
N PHE A 84 10.95 4.84 -16.34
CA PHE A 84 10.64 6.23 -16.01
C PHE A 84 11.81 7.16 -16.30
N PRO A 85 11.56 8.45 -16.62
CA PRO A 85 12.61 9.45 -16.76
C PRO A 85 13.53 9.53 -15.54
N THR A 86 14.81 9.83 -15.76
CA THR A 86 15.83 9.90 -14.70
C THR A 86 15.53 10.94 -13.62
N ASN A 87 14.73 11.96 -13.94
CA ASN A 87 14.31 13.03 -13.04
C ASN A 87 12.90 12.83 -12.46
N ALA A 88 12.27 11.67 -12.68
CA ALA A 88 10.97 11.34 -12.11
C ALA A 88 11.06 11.29 -10.58
N PRO A 89 10.17 11.99 -9.85
CA PRO A 89 10.09 11.90 -8.39
C PRO A 89 9.70 10.51 -7.91
N TYR A 90 10.42 9.99 -6.93
CA TYR A 90 10.11 8.75 -6.24
C TYR A 90 9.43 9.08 -4.90
N ILE A 91 8.26 8.50 -4.69
CA ILE A 91 7.40 8.74 -3.54
C ILE A 91 7.10 7.38 -2.90
N SER A 92 7.06 7.34 -1.58
CA SER A 92 6.52 6.17 -0.87
C SER A 92 5.72 6.62 0.35
N LEU A 93 5.18 5.67 1.11
CA LEU A 93 4.42 5.89 2.33
C LEU A 93 4.85 4.86 3.34
N ILE A 94 5.20 5.26 4.56
CA ILE A 94 5.48 4.35 5.66
C ILE A 94 4.58 4.66 6.87
N ARG A 95 4.65 3.82 7.88
CA ARG A 95 3.82 3.88 9.08
C ARG A 95 4.67 3.57 10.31
N GLU A 96 4.29 4.12 11.46
CA GLU A 96 4.92 3.82 12.74
C GLU A 96 5.00 2.29 12.96
N PRO A 97 6.19 1.71 13.25
CA PRO A 97 6.40 0.27 13.20
C PRO A 97 5.53 -0.60 14.12
N LEU A 98 5.14 -0.14 15.31
CA LEU A 98 4.22 -0.88 16.20
C LEU A 98 2.81 -0.93 15.60
N SER A 99 2.31 0.22 15.17
CA SER A 99 1.00 0.36 14.53
C SER A 99 0.93 -0.43 13.22
N HIS A 100 2.04 -0.46 12.48
CA HIS A 100 2.24 -1.31 11.31
C HIS A 100 2.19 -2.80 11.65
N LEU A 101 2.96 -3.26 12.64
CA LEU A 101 2.96 -4.66 13.11
C LEU A 101 1.56 -5.13 13.49
N LYS A 102 0.81 -4.33 14.27
CA LYS A 102 -0.58 -4.64 14.64
C LYS A 102 -1.47 -4.86 13.42
N SER A 103 -1.31 -4.01 12.40
CA SER A 103 -2.07 -4.14 11.15
C SER A 103 -1.65 -5.37 10.32
N CYS A 104 -0.36 -5.70 10.28
CA CYS A 104 0.16 -6.91 9.64
C CYS A 104 -0.34 -8.19 10.33
N MET A 105 -0.26 -8.25 11.67
CA MET A 105 -0.75 -9.37 12.47
C MET A 105 -2.22 -9.70 12.16
N SER A 106 -3.07 -8.67 12.13
CA SER A 106 -4.48 -8.82 11.79
C SER A 106 -4.69 -9.22 10.33
N PHE A 107 -4.01 -8.56 9.39
CA PHE A 107 -4.30 -8.74 7.96
C PHE A 107 -3.79 -10.08 7.40
N TYR A 108 -2.59 -10.51 7.78
CA TYR A 108 -1.96 -11.72 7.23
C TYR A 108 -2.22 -12.97 8.07
N SER A 109 -3.06 -12.89 9.10
CA SER A 109 -3.28 -14.00 10.05
C SER A 109 -1.99 -14.49 10.73
N LEU A 110 -1.04 -13.59 10.99
CA LEU A 110 0.24 -13.94 11.60
C LEU A 110 0.10 -14.66 12.95
N PRO A 111 -0.87 -14.34 13.84
CA PRO A 111 -1.06 -15.12 15.07
C PRO A 111 -1.27 -16.61 14.82
N LYS A 112 -1.96 -16.99 13.72
CA LYS A 112 -2.14 -18.39 13.32
C LYS A 112 -0.82 -18.99 12.83
N LEU A 113 -0.08 -18.25 12.00
CA LEU A 113 1.25 -18.66 11.52
C LEU A 113 2.22 -18.92 12.68
N LEU A 114 2.23 -17.99 13.65
CA LEU A 114 3.07 -18.04 14.85
C LEU A 114 2.59 -19.03 15.92
N LYS A 115 1.44 -19.70 15.71
CA LYS A 115 0.79 -20.60 16.66
C LYS A 115 0.51 -19.94 18.03
N ILE A 116 0.17 -18.64 18.02
CA ILE A 116 -0.18 -17.88 19.23
C ILE A 116 -1.69 -17.96 19.44
N THR A 117 -2.11 -18.56 20.56
CA THR A 117 -3.52 -18.78 20.92
C THR A 117 -4.04 -17.84 22.02
N SER A 118 -3.16 -17.01 22.60
CA SER A 118 -3.54 -16.03 23.62
C SER A 118 -4.53 -15.00 23.09
N THR A 119 -5.36 -14.44 23.98
CA THR A 119 -6.33 -13.38 23.67
C THR A 119 -5.71 -12.13 23.05
N ASN A 120 -4.49 -11.77 23.49
CA ASN A 120 -3.71 -10.69 22.93
C ASN A 120 -2.39 -11.22 22.33
N PRO A 121 -2.39 -11.57 21.03
CA PRO A 121 -1.20 -12.11 20.38
C PRO A 121 -0.06 -11.11 20.25
N ILE A 122 -0.34 -9.80 20.25
CA ILE A 122 0.71 -8.77 20.23
C ILE A 122 1.49 -8.81 21.54
N LYS A 123 0.80 -8.80 22.68
CA LYS A 123 1.42 -8.92 24.00
C LYS A 123 2.33 -10.15 24.06
N THR A 124 1.80 -11.32 23.74
CA THR A 124 2.53 -12.59 23.77
C THR A 124 3.75 -12.58 22.84
N PHE A 125 3.62 -12.04 21.64
CA PHE A 125 4.73 -11.92 20.70
C PHE A 125 5.85 -10.99 21.23
N LEU A 126 5.48 -9.84 21.79
CA LEU A 126 6.43 -8.81 22.24
C LEU A 126 7.22 -9.19 23.50
N GLN A 127 6.75 -10.17 24.27
CA GLN A 127 7.50 -10.71 25.41
C GLN A 127 8.84 -11.33 24.96
N ASN A 128 8.84 -12.06 23.84
CA ASN A 128 10.06 -12.61 23.25
C ASN A 128 9.88 -12.88 21.74
N PRO A 129 10.07 -11.87 20.87
CA PRO A 129 9.90 -12.03 19.42
C PRO A 129 10.77 -13.13 18.81
N TRP A 130 12.01 -13.31 19.30
CA TRP A 130 12.97 -14.28 18.78
C TRP A 130 12.50 -15.74 18.92
N LYS A 131 11.65 -16.03 19.91
CA LYS A 131 10.99 -17.36 20.05
C LYS A 131 10.23 -17.76 18.78
N TYR A 132 9.79 -16.79 17.99
CA TYR A 132 8.94 -16.97 16.83
C TYR A 132 9.68 -16.87 15.49
N LYS A 133 11.00 -16.60 15.46
CA LYS A 133 11.77 -16.33 14.23
C LYS A 133 11.52 -17.38 13.13
N ASN A 134 11.69 -18.65 13.45
CA ASN A 134 11.52 -19.73 12.47
C ASN A 134 10.06 -19.94 12.03
N LEU A 135 9.09 -19.43 12.80
CA LEU A 135 7.66 -19.53 12.47
C LEU A 135 7.16 -18.30 11.69
N SER A 136 7.78 -17.14 11.87
CA SER A 136 7.37 -15.88 11.22
C SER A 136 7.80 -15.80 9.76
N GLU A 137 8.90 -16.47 9.42
CA GLU A 137 9.42 -16.56 8.06
C GLU A 137 8.50 -17.40 7.15
N ALA A 138 7.87 -16.73 6.18
CA ALA A 138 7.04 -17.33 5.15
C ALA A 138 7.84 -17.46 3.86
N TYR A 139 8.21 -18.69 3.52
CA TYR A 139 8.93 -19.00 2.28
C TYR A 139 7.97 -19.15 1.10
N PHE A 140 8.15 -18.32 0.07
CA PHE A 140 7.39 -18.35 -1.16
C PHE A 140 8.12 -19.17 -2.23
N SER A 141 7.79 -20.46 -2.30
CA SER A 141 8.42 -21.46 -3.17
C SER A 141 8.45 -21.10 -4.65
N PHE A 142 7.45 -20.38 -5.15
CA PHE A 142 7.35 -20.02 -6.57
C PHE A 142 8.40 -18.99 -7.01
N CYS A 143 9.00 -18.23 -6.09
CA CYS A 143 10.02 -17.24 -6.38
C CYS A 143 11.28 -17.37 -5.51
N LYS A 144 11.34 -18.36 -4.61
CA LYS A 144 12.44 -18.60 -3.67
C LYS A 144 12.76 -17.39 -2.79
N VAL A 145 11.74 -16.66 -2.38
CA VAL A 145 11.86 -15.48 -1.51
C VAL A 145 11.29 -15.80 -0.14
N THR A 146 12.01 -15.42 0.91
CA THR A 146 11.51 -15.44 2.28
C THR A 146 10.96 -14.07 2.64
N TRP A 147 9.77 -14.04 3.23
CA TRP A 147 9.15 -12.83 3.73
C TRP A 147 8.75 -13.01 5.19
N ASP A 148 9.00 -12.00 6.03
CA ASP A 148 8.55 -12.00 7.42
C ASP A 148 7.60 -10.82 7.67
N GLY A 149 6.31 -11.13 7.85
CA GLY A 149 5.29 -10.11 8.13
C GLY A 149 5.40 -9.46 9.51
N THR A 150 6.22 -10.00 10.40
CA THR A 150 6.51 -9.47 11.75
C THR A 150 7.80 -8.64 11.78
N ARG A 151 8.74 -8.88 10.86
CA ARG A 151 10.10 -8.35 10.89
C ARG A 151 10.43 -7.54 9.63
N ASN A 152 10.77 -6.26 9.81
CA ASN A 152 11.31 -5.40 8.75
C ASN A 152 10.51 -5.33 7.42
N HIS A 153 9.18 -5.50 7.48
CA HIS A 153 8.32 -5.58 6.30
C HIS A 153 8.24 -4.26 5.51
N LEU A 154 8.37 -3.09 6.15
CA LEU A 154 8.40 -1.83 5.40
C LEU A 154 9.67 -1.73 4.57
N ALA A 155 10.81 -2.08 5.16
CA ALA A 155 12.08 -2.15 4.46
C ALA A 155 12.05 -3.18 3.33
N PHE A 156 11.37 -4.32 3.52
CA PHE A 156 11.15 -5.32 2.48
C PHE A 156 10.40 -4.77 1.26
N ASP A 157 9.28 -4.07 1.47
CA ASP A 157 8.57 -3.42 0.37
C ASP A 157 9.46 -2.38 -0.35
N LEU A 158 10.37 -1.75 0.37
CA LEU A 158 11.36 -0.81 -0.16
C LEU A 158 12.64 -1.47 -0.65
N GLY A 159 12.68 -2.79 -0.83
CA GLY A 159 13.77 -3.49 -1.51
C GLY A 159 14.89 -4.04 -0.63
N TYR A 160 14.81 -3.86 0.70
CA TYR A 160 15.77 -4.47 1.63
C TYR A 160 15.41 -5.93 1.93
N PRO A 161 16.31 -6.91 1.72
CA PRO A 161 15.97 -8.34 1.84
C PRO A 161 15.72 -8.78 3.28
N THR A 162 14.87 -9.80 3.45
CA THR A 162 14.56 -10.40 4.77
C THR A 162 15.82 -10.98 5.41
N GLU A 163 16.70 -11.57 4.61
CA GLU A 163 17.96 -12.20 5.03
C GLU A 163 18.92 -11.18 5.65
N GLY A 164 18.81 -9.90 5.29
CA GLY A 164 19.60 -8.81 5.86
C GLY A 164 19.08 -8.26 7.19
N ALA A 165 18.03 -8.86 7.78
CA ALA A 165 17.34 -8.30 8.95
C ALA A 165 18.21 -8.14 10.22
N ASP A 166 19.32 -8.87 10.30
CA ASP A 166 20.30 -8.82 11.40
C ASP A 166 21.54 -7.96 11.05
N ASP A 167 21.70 -7.50 9.80
CA ASP A 167 22.82 -6.67 9.35
C ASP A 167 22.44 -5.18 9.35
N MET A 168 22.66 -4.52 10.49
CA MET A 168 22.33 -3.10 10.64
C MET A 168 23.26 -2.18 9.84
N GLU A 169 24.48 -2.59 9.54
CA GLU A 169 25.43 -1.76 8.80
C GLU A 169 25.01 -1.67 7.32
N ALA A 170 24.65 -2.81 6.72
CA ALA A 170 24.08 -2.83 5.37
C ALA A 170 22.72 -2.12 5.33
N ALA A 171 21.87 -2.30 6.34
CA ALA A 171 20.60 -1.60 6.43
C ALA A 171 20.77 -0.09 6.48
N GLU A 172 21.72 0.44 7.25
CA GLU A 172 21.96 1.88 7.34
C GLU A 172 22.48 2.48 6.02
N ARG A 173 23.39 1.77 5.34
CA ARG A 173 23.83 2.17 3.99
C ARG A 173 22.64 2.23 3.02
N TYR A 174 21.82 1.17 3.00
CA TYR A 174 20.66 1.10 2.12
C TYR A 174 19.61 2.18 2.42
N ILE A 175 19.34 2.44 3.70
CA ILE A 175 18.41 3.51 4.10
C ILE A 175 18.93 4.89 3.67
N LYS A 176 20.25 5.11 3.70
CA LYS A 176 20.85 6.35 3.21
C LYS A 176 20.70 6.51 1.69
N GLU A 177 20.85 5.42 0.94
CA GLU A 177 20.57 5.40 -0.51
C GLU A 177 19.09 5.69 -0.79
N LEU A 178 18.18 5.08 -0.03
CA LEU A 178 16.74 5.39 -0.12
C LEU A 178 16.44 6.86 0.19
N GLU A 179 17.08 7.47 1.20
CA GLU A 179 16.89 8.90 1.51
C GLU A 179 17.35 9.81 0.36
N TYR A 180 18.39 9.40 -0.37
CA TYR A 180 18.87 10.11 -1.56
C TYR A 180 17.92 9.94 -2.76
N ASP A 181 17.41 8.72 -2.97
CA ASP A 181 16.59 8.40 -4.14
C ASP A 181 15.14 8.91 -4.03
N MET A 182 14.60 8.93 -2.82
CA MET A 182 13.21 9.30 -2.58
C MET A 182 13.05 10.83 -2.54
N THR A 183 12.20 11.36 -3.43
CA THR A 183 11.77 12.75 -3.34
C THR A 183 11.04 13.02 -2.03
N LEU A 184 10.12 12.12 -1.65
CA LEU A 184 9.41 12.18 -0.38
C LEU A 184 8.90 10.80 0.05
N VAL A 185 9.16 10.44 1.29
CA VAL A 185 8.44 9.33 1.95
C VAL A 185 7.40 9.93 2.88
N LEU A 186 6.13 9.73 2.54
CA LEU A 186 4.99 10.15 3.34
C LEU A 186 4.95 9.32 4.64
N LEU A 187 4.46 9.91 5.72
CA LEU A 187 4.22 9.20 6.99
C LEU A 187 2.73 9.15 7.25
N LEU A 188 2.18 7.96 7.52
CA LEU A 188 0.75 7.82 7.77
C LEU A 188 0.28 8.66 8.98
N GLU A 189 1.11 8.79 10.01
CA GLU A 189 0.82 9.57 11.21
C GLU A 189 0.85 11.09 10.96
N HIS A 190 1.48 11.52 9.87
CA HIS A 190 1.64 12.92 9.46
C HIS A 190 1.18 13.09 8.00
N LEU A 191 0.09 12.41 7.63
CA LEU A 191 -0.33 12.31 6.23
C LEU A 191 -0.71 13.69 5.67
N ASP A 192 -1.37 14.55 6.44
CA ASP A 192 -1.73 15.89 6.00
C ASP A 192 -0.49 16.74 5.72
N GLU A 193 0.47 16.76 6.65
CA GLU A 193 1.76 17.43 6.48
C GLU A 193 2.50 16.89 5.26
N SER A 194 2.52 15.58 5.11
CA SER A 194 3.20 14.90 4.01
C SER A 194 2.57 15.26 2.65
N LEU A 195 1.23 15.36 2.57
CA LEU A 195 0.52 15.69 1.34
C LEU A 195 0.63 17.16 0.96
N VAL A 196 0.62 18.08 1.94
CA VAL A 196 0.89 19.50 1.68
C VAL A 196 2.32 19.70 1.19
N LEU A 197 3.30 19.01 1.78
CA LEU A 197 4.68 19.04 1.29
C LEU A 197 4.77 18.43 -0.12
N LEU A 198 4.12 17.30 -0.37
CA LEU A 198 4.09 16.68 -1.68
C LEU A 198 3.53 17.64 -2.74
N ARG A 199 2.43 18.33 -2.43
CA ARG A 199 1.82 19.32 -3.31
C ARG A 199 2.83 20.39 -3.74
N ARG A 200 3.56 20.97 -2.78
CA ARG A 200 4.62 21.97 -3.05
C ARG A 200 5.75 21.39 -3.91
N LEU A 201 6.27 20.21 -3.55
CA LEU A 201 7.37 19.56 -4.28
C LEU A 201 7.00 19.18 -5.72
N MET A 202 5.74 18.86 -5.96
CA MET A 202 5.22 18.45 -7.26
C MET A 202 4.61 19.61 -8.06
N CYS A 203 4.52 20.81 -7.47
CA CYS A 203 3.81 21.96 -8.04
C CYS A 203 2.36 21.61 -8.42
N TRP A 204 1.71 20.75 -7.62
CA TRP A 204 0.34 20.32 -7.84
C TRP A 204 -0.68 21.32 -7.29
N GLU A 205 -1.91 21.23 -7.79
CA GLU A 205 -3.01 22.01 -7.25
C GLU A 205 -3.50 21.41 -5.94
N MET A 206 -4.20 22.21 -5.13
CA MET A 206 -4.76 21.74 -3.87
C MET A 206 -5.70 20.55 -4.08
N GLN A 207 -6.53 20.60 -5.12
CA GLN A 207 -7.49 19.55 -5.45
C GLN A 207 -6.85 18.18 -5.77
N ASP A 208 -5.60 18.18 -6.23
CA ASP A 208 -4.87 16.96 -6.59
C ASP A 208 -4.50 16.13 -5.36
N VAL A 209 -4.31 16.75 -4.19
CA VAL A 209 -3.83 16.08 -2.97
C VAL A 209 -4.90 15.91 -1.89
N LEU A 210 -6.14 16.33 -2.16
CA LEU A 210 -7.27 16.13 -1.25
C LEU A 210 -7.70 14.67 -1.22
N TYR A 211 -8.02 14.18 -0.02
CA TYR A 211 -8.55 12.83 0.18
C TYR A 211 -9.77 12.82 1.09
N ASP A 212 -10.57 11.79 0.95
CA ASP A 212 -11.76 11.60 1.76
C ASP A 212 -11.41 11.19 3.21
N THR A 213 -11.95 11.91 4.18
CA THR A 213 -11.72 11.63 5.61
C THR A 213 -12.48 10.39 6.10
N ALA A 214 -13.48 9.93 5.35
CA ALA A 214 -14.23 8.73 5.72
C ALA A 214 -13.34 7.47 5.64
N PRO A 215 -13.33 6.63 6.68
CA PRO A 215 -12.48 5.45 6.73
C PRO A 215 -12.92 4.38 5.72
N LYS A 216 -12.10 4.14 4.69
CA LYS A 216 -12.42 3.15 3.64
C LYS A 216 -12.13 1.69 3.99
N ASN A 217 -11.19 1.42 4.91
CA ASN A 217 -10.69 0.06 5.20
C ASN A 217 -10.31 -0.15 6.67
N VAL A 218 -11.12 0.36 7.59
CA VAL A 218 -10.86 0.21 9.02
C VAL A 218 -11.34 -1.17 9.48
N LYS A 219 -10.39 -2.07 9.72
CA LYS A 219 -10.66 -3.31 10.49
C LYS A 219 -10.58 -3.02 11.98
N ASN A 220 -11.52 -3.58 12.72
CA ASN A 220 -11.46 -3.69 14.17
C ASN A 220 -10.92 -5.08 14.55
N TYR A 221 -10.00 -5.14 15.50
CA TYR A 221 -9.45 -6.38 16.03
C TYR A 221 -9.08 -6.17 17.50
N SER A 222 -9.23 -7.20 18.33
CA SER A 222 -9.24 -7.09 19.80
C SER A 222 -8.00 -6.43 20.42
N TYR A 223 -6.85 -6.52 19.75
CA TYR A 223 -5.57 -6.00 20.22
C TYR A 223 -5.15 -4.67 19.54
N LYS A 224 -6.04 -4.02 18.79
CA LYS A 224 -5.72 -2.78 18.06
C LYS A 224 -5.29 -1.64 18.99
N SER A 225 -5.99 -1.48 20.11
CA SER A 225 -5.76 -0.45 21.12
C SER A 225 -4.76 -0.87 22.21
N TYR A 226 -4.14 -2.06 22.10
CA TYR A 226 -3.19 -2.51 23.12
C TYR A 226 -1.95 -1.60 23.17
N ASN A 227 -1.60 -1.11 24.36
CA ASN A 227 -0.40 -0.31 24.58
C ASN A 227 0.68 -1.19 25.24
N PRO A 228 1.79 -1.48 24.55
CA PRO A 228 2.83 -2.32 25.11
C PRO A 228 3.61 -1.65 26.25
N THR A 229 4.21 -2.47 27.12
CA THR A 229 5.14 -1.99 28.16
C THR A 229 6.45 -1.45 27.56
N PRO A 230 7.25 -0.66 28.31
CA PRO A 230 8.56 -0.21 27.83
C PRO A 230 9.48 -1.36 27.39
N GLU A 231 9.45 -2.49 28.10
CA GLU A 231 10.22 -3.70 27.75
C GLU A 231 9.73 -4.32 26.44
N GLU A 232 8.41 -4.46 26.27
CA GLU A 232 7.80 -4.96 25.03
C GLU A 232 8.14 -4.07 23.82
N LEU A 233 8.18 -2.75 24.01
CA LEU A 233 8.62 -1.79 22.99
C LEU A 233 10.12 -1.92 22.69
N ALA A 234 10.97 -2.13 23.68
CA ALA A 234 12.40 -2.35 23.48
C ALA A 234 12.66 -3.66 22.71
N ASN A 235 11.92 -4.72 23.01
CA ASN A 235 11.95 -5.97 22.25
C ASN A 235 11.51 -5.75 20.80
N LEU A 236 10.42 -5.01 20.60
CA LEU A 236 9.95 -4.68 19.25
C LEU A 236 10.98 -3.88 18.46
N ARG A 237 11.60 -2.87 19.08
CA ARG A 237 12.64 -2.04 18.45
C ARG A 237 13.84 -2.86 18.00
N ARG A 238 14.28 -3.82 18.80
CA ARG A 238 15.36 -4.74 18.44
C ARG A 238 14.94 -5.74 17.35
N TRP A 239 13.72 -6.28 17.43
CA TRP A 239 13.21 -7.22 16.43
C TRP A 239 13.06 -6.57 15.04
N LYS A 240 12.48 -5.37 15.01
CA LYS A 240 12.22 -4.58 13.80
C LYS A 240 13.23 -3.44 13.60
N ALA A 241 14.49 -3.66 13.96
CA ALA A 241 15.51 -2.60 14.02
C ALA A 241 15.64 -1.80 12.71
N VAL A 242 15.57 -2.47 11.56
CA VAL A 242 15.63 -1.82 10.24
C VAL A 242 14.41 -0.94 9.99
N ASP A 243 13.19 -1.42 10.25
CA ASP A 243 11.97 -0.61 10.09
C ASP A 243 11.96 0.62 11.03
N TYR A 244 12.46 0.48 12.26
CA TYR A 244 12.59 1.63 13.15
C TYR A 244 13.63 2.62 12.64
N ARG A 245 14.78 2.14 12.18
CA ARG A 245 15.81 3.00 11.59
C ARG A 245 15.30 3.75 10.36
N LEU A 246 14.56 3.05 9.51
CA LEU A 246 13.88 3.58 8.33
C LEU A 246 12.89 4.67 8.72
N TYR A 247 11.98 4.38 9.66
CA TYR A 247 10.97 5.33 10.13
C TYR A 247 11.61 6.58 10.74
N ASP A 248 12.58 6.41 11.64
CA ASP A 248 13.24 7.53 12.31
C ASP A 248 14.00 8.42 11.31
N THR A 249 14.62 7.84 10.27
CA THR A 249 15.27 8.59 9.19
C THR A 249 14.26 9.41 8.39
N PHE A 250 13.18 8.80 7.90
CA PHE A 250 12.21 9.51 7.07
C PHE A 250 11.32 10.47 7.86
N ASN A 251 11.10 10.22 9.16
CA ASN A 251 10.51 11.21 10.06
C ASN A 251 11.37 12.47 10.17
N ARG A 252 12.67 12.33 10.44
CA ARG A 252 13.58 13.50 10.44
C ARG A 252 13.64 14.17 9.08
N SER A 253 13.65 13.39 7.99
CA SER A 253 13.68 13.92 6.62
C SER A 253 12.44 14.75 6.28
N LEU A 254 11.24 14.25 6.64
CA LEU A 254 9.98 14.98 6.46
C LEU A 254 10.03 16.34 7.18
N TRP A 255 10.34 16.35 8.47
CA TRP A 255 10.35 17.58 9.26
C TRP A 255 11.44 18.56 8.81
N ARG A 256 12.60 18.06 8.37
CA ARG A 256 13.65 18.89 7.76
C ARG A 256 13.15 19.56 6.48
N LYS A 257 12.46 18.82 5.59
CA LYS A 257 11.89 19.36 4.35
C LYS A 257 10.78 20.38 4.63
N ILE A 258 9.93 20.13 5.63
CA ILE A 258 8.88 21.07 6.07
C ILE A 258 9.50 22.35 6.63
N ALA A 259 10.51 22.25 7.49
CA ALA A 259 11.19 23.43 8.04
C ALA A 259 11.78 24.32 6.93
N GLY A 260 12.23 23.71 5.82
CA GLY A 260 12.71 24.42 4.64
C GLY A 260 11.61 25.08 3.77
N GLN A 261 10.33 24.86 4.04
CA GLN A 261 9.22 25.45 3.27
C GLN A 261 8.86 26.87 3.71
N GLY A 262 9.29 27.31 4.90
CA GLY A 262 8.91 28.59 5.50
C GLY A 262 7.62 28.53 6.34
N PRO A 263 7.31 29.61 7.09
CA PRO A 263 6.22 29.63 8.06
C PRO A 263 4.82 29.60 7.42
N ASP A 264 4.70 29.98 6.15
CA ASP A 264 3.45 29.96 5.39
C ASP A 264 2.93 28.52 5.18
N PHE A 265 3.81 27.52 5.23
CA PHE A 265 3.45 26.10 5.17
C PHE A 265 2.39 25.72 6.22
N TYR A 266 2.51 26.22 7.45
CA TYR A 266 1.56 25.87 8.50
C TYR A 266 0.20 26.55 8.30
N ARG A 267 0.17 27.73 7.66
CA ARG A 267 -1.08 28.38 7.25
C ARG A 267 -1.75 27.62 6.11
N GLU A 268 -0.96 27.15 5.15
CA GLU A 268 -1.43 26.25 4.09
C GLU A 268 -1.99 24.95 4.67
N LEU A 269 -1.28 24.33 5.62
CA LEU A 269 -1.70 23.09 6.27
C LEU A 269 -3.04 23.25 7.00
N HIS A 270 -3.24 24.38 7.68
CA HIS A 270 -4.53 24.71 8.28
C HIS A 270 -5.64 24.79 7.23
N HIS A 271 -5.41 25.57 6.17
CA HIS A 271 -6.35 25.70 5.06
C HIS A 271 -6.66 24.35 4.40
N TYR A 272 -5.65 23.52 4.17
CA TYR A 272 -5.80 22.16 3.61
C TYR A 272 -6.70 21.29 4.50
N ARG A 273 -6.49 21.31 5.82
CA ARG A 273 -7.29 20.51 6.77
C ARG A 273 -8.76 20.91 6.78
N GLU A 274 -9.04 22.21 6.83
CA GLU A 274 -10.40 22.74 6.76
C GLU A 274 -11.07 22.37 5.43
N LEU A 275 -10.39 22.60 4.31
CA LEU A 275 -10.92 22.32 2.98
C LEU A 275 -11.21 20.82 2.79
N LYS A 276 -10.27 19.96 3.21
CA LYS A 276 -10.42 18.50 3.19
C LYS A 276 -11.64 18.03 3.99
N GLN A 277 -11.82 18.56 5.20
CA GLN A 277 -12.97 18.22 6.04
C GLN A 277 -14.29 18.70 5.45
N ASN A 278 -14.34 19.94 4.96
CA ASN A 278 -15.54 20.50 4.33
C ASN A 278 -15.96 19.72 3.09
N ILE A 279 -15.01 19.35 2.22
CA ILE A 279 -15.27 18.56 1.02
C ILE A 279 -15.73 17.15 1.38
N SER A 280 -15.05 16.49 2.32
CA SER A 280 -15.45 15.15 2.78
C SER A 280 -16.87 15.19 3.36
N TRP A 281 -17.19 16.18 4.21
CA TRP A 281 -18.53 16.35 4.76
C TRP A 281 -19.58 16.60 3.67
N PHE A 282 -19.30 17.48 2.71
CA PHE A 282 -20.18 17.74 1.58
C PHE A 282 -20.45 16.46 0.76
N CYS A 283 -19.42 15.67 0.47
CA CYS A 283 -19.54 14.43 -0.31
C CYS A 283 -20.31 13.31 0.40
N HIS A 284 -20.36 13.32 1.74
CA HIS A 284 -21.10 12.33 2.55
C HIS A 284 -22.47 12.82 3.04
N GLY A 285 -22.77 14.11 2.89
CA GLY A 285 -24.05 14.69 3.28
C GLY A 285 -25.22 14.20 2.41
N GLU A 286 -26.42 14.12 2.99
CA GLU A 286 -27.63 13.71 2.27
C GLU A 286 -27.92 14.57 1.04
N GLN A 287 -27.48 15.83 1.08
CA GLN A 287 -27.74 16.84 0.05
C GLN A 287 -27.02 16.56 -1.27
N HIS A 288 -25.87 15.86 -1.25
CA HIS A 288 -25.11 15.53 -2.47
C HIS A 288 -25.77 14.44 -3.32
N ARG A 289 -26.74 13.69 -2.76
CA ARG A 289 -27.52 12.71 -3.53
C ARG A 289 -28.48 13.36 -4.52
N LYS A 290 -28.70 14.68 -4.42
CA LYS A 290 -29.40 15.49 -5.44
C LYS A 290 -28.40 15.85 -6.53
N SER A 291 -28.66 15.42 -7.77
CA SER A 291 -27.72 15.47 -8.91
C SER A 291 -27.20 16.87 -9.29
N ASN A 292 -27.84 17.95 -8.82
CA ASN A 292 -27.56 19.32 -9.26
C ASN A 292 -26.83 20.17 -8.20
N LEU A 293 -26.54 19.63 -7.01
CA LEU A 293 -25.84 20.37 -5.98
C LEU A 293 -24.33 20.33 -6.23
N THR A 294 -23.69 21.50 -6.22
CA THR A 294 -22.24 21.66 -6.34
C THR A 294 -21.70 22.52 -5.20
N LEU A 295 -20.46 22.26 -4.79
CA LEU A 295 -19.71 23.11 -3.87
C LEU A 295 -18.62 23.81 -4.66
N THR A 296 -18.68 25.14 -4.73
CA THR A 296 -17.60 25.96 -5.32
C THR A 296 -16.58 26.30 -4.26
N VAL A 297 -15.36 25.80 -4.42
CA VAL A 297 -14.21 26.20 -3.61
C VAL A 297 -13.63 27.46 -4.23
N LYS A 298 -13.75 28.60 -3.55
CA LYS A 298 -13.26 29.88 -4.04
C LYS A 298 -11.73 29.92 -4.07
N THR A 299 -11.19 30.77 -4.93
CA THR A 299 -9.75 31.05 -4.99
C THR A 299 -9.21 31.48 -3.62
N SER A 300 -8.07 30.93 -3.24
CA SER A 300 -7.30 31.28 -2.04
C SER A 300 -5.83 31.51 -2.42
N GLN A 301 -4.99 31.83 -1.44
CA GLN A 301 -3.54 31.92 -1.63
C GLN A 301 -2.92 30.60 -2.13
N TRP A 302 -3.53 29.44 -1.81
CA TRP A 302 -2.94 28.12 -2.08
C TRP A 302 -3.76 27.26 -3.06
N SER A 303 -4.90 27.76 -3.52
CA SER A 303 -5.77 27.02 -4.44
C SER A 303 -6.46 27.95 -5.43
N PRO A 304 -6.45 27.66 -6.74
CA PRO A 304 -7.40 28.27 -7.66
C PRO A 304 -8.83 27.83 -7.32
N GLN A 305 -9.82 28.51 -7.90
CA GLN A 305 -11.21 28.09 -7.78
C GLN A 305 -11.43 26.75 -8.50
N PHE A 306 -12.15 25.83 -7.86
CA PHE A 306 -12.62 24.59 -8.47
C PHE A 306 -14.01 24.20 -7.96
N VAL A 307 -14.68 23.31 -8.70
CA VAL A 307 -16.03 22.84 -8.39
C VAL A 307 -15.98 21.40 -7.92
N VAL A 308 -16.62 21.13 -6.79
CA VAL A 308 -16.88 19.78 -6.27
C VAL A 308 -18.30 19.41 -6.64
N ASP A 309 -18.43 18.47 -7.57
CA ASP A 309 -19.69 17.96 -8.10
C ASP A 309 -19.91 16.47 -7.76
N ALA A 310 -20.98 15.88 -8.29
CA ALA A 310 -21.33 14.48 -8.02
C ALA A 310 -20.26 13.50 -8.49
N ARG A 311 -19.53 13.84 -9.55
CA ARG A 311 -18.44 13.02 -10.06
C ARG A 311 -17.25 13.09 -9.12
N TYR A 312 -16.83 14.29 -8.71
CA TYR A 312 -15.74 14.49 -7.75
C TYR A 312 -16.02 13.73 -6.45
N CYS A 313 -17.24 13.87 -5.90
CA CYS A 313 -17.59 13.19 -4.65
C CYS A 313 -17.67 11.67 -4.79
N LYS A 314 -18.11 11.17 -5.94
CA LYS A 314 -18.00 9.74 -6.24
C LYS A 314 -16.53 9.31 -6.24
N GLU A 315 -15.66 9.98 -6.99
CA GLU A 315 -14.25 9.58 -7.17
C GLU A 315 -13.44 9.67 -5.86
N ILE A 316 -13.63 10.71 -5.06
CA ILE A 316 -12.93 10.87 -3.78
C ILE A 316 -13.36 9.81 -2.75
N ALA A 317 -14.61 9.34 -2.80
CA ALA A 317 -15.12 8.26 -1.93
C ALA A 317 -14.83 6.86 -2.48
N THR A 318 -14.57 6.72 -3.79
CA THR A 318 -14.45 5.44 -4.50
C THR A 318 -13.25 4.60 -4.02
N THR A 319 -13.39 3.28 -4.10
CA THR A 319 -12.32 2.34 -3.75
C THR A 319 -11.24 2.32 -4.82
N SER A 320 -10.00 1.99 -4.44
CA SER A 320 -8.90 1.89 -5.40
C SER A 320 -9.18 0.87 -6.53
N LEU A 321 -9.92 -0.20 -6.26
CA LEU A 321 -10.26 -1.22 -7.26
C LEU A 321 -11.21 -0.69 -8.33
N ASP A 322 -12.19 0.13 -7.93
CA ASP A 322 -13.14 0.72 -8.87
C ASP A 322 -12.49 1.86 -9.68
N MET A 323 -11.62 2.68 -9.05
CA MET A 323 -10.80 3.65 -9.77
C MET A 323 -9.90 2.97 -10.82
N MET A 324 -9.27 1.84 -10.48
CA MET A 324 -8.49 1.07 -11.45
C MET A 324 -9.33 0.56 -12.62
N ARG A 325 -10.63 0.28 -12.41
CA ARG A 325 -11.52 -0.16 -13.49
C ARG A 325 -11.74 0.96 -14.49
N GLU A 326 -11.95 2.20 -14.03
CA GLU A 326 -12.08 3.37 -14.88
C GLU A 326 -10.80 3.64 -15.68
N ILE A 327 -9.64 3.64 -15.02
CA ILE A 327 -8.33 3.82 -15.68
C ILE A 327 -8.12 2.77 -16.78
N ARG A 328 -8.42 1.50 -16.52
CA ARG A 328 -8.27 0.41 -17.50
C ARG A 328 -9.24 0.48 -18.67
N GLN A 329 -10.45 0.99 -18.44
CA GLN A 329 -11.43 1.15 -19.50
C GLN A 329 -10.96 2.16 -20.54
N LYS A 330 -10.29 3.25 -20.11
CA LYS A 330 -9.67 4.22 -21.02
C LYS A 330 -8.57 3.58 -21.89
N GLU A 331 -7.76 2.71 -21.31
CA GLU A 331 -6.68 2.00 -22.02
C GLU A 331 -7.16 0.84 -22.93
N SER A 332 -8.47 0.61 -23.05
CA SER A 332 -9.06 -0.51 -23.83
C SER A 332 -8.50 -1.91 -23.50
N PHE A 333 -7.94 -2.08 -22.30
CA PHE A 333 -7.24 -3.32 -21.92
C PHE A 333 -8.20 -4.34 -21.28
N LYS A 334 -8.27 -5.55 -21.84
CA LYS A 334 -9.05 -6.66 -21.24
C LYS A 334 -8.26 -7.35 -20.13
N VAL A 335 -8.80 -7.31 -18.92
CA VAL A 335 -8.21 -7.99 -17.75
C VAL A 335 -8.51 -9.49 -17.78
N ASP A 336 -7.46 -10.32 -17.83
CA ASP A 336 -7.59 -11.76 -17.55
C ASP A 336 -7.32 -12.03 -16.06
N LYS A 337 -8.40 -12.28 -15.32
CA LYS A 337 -8.35 -12.50 -13.87
C LYS A 337 -7.59 -13.76 -13.45
N ARG A 338 -7.33 -14.69 -14.39
CA ARG A 338 -6.57 -15.93 -14.12
C ARG A 338 -5.10 -15.63 -13.80
N TRP A 339 -4.56 -14.58 -14.41
CA TRP A 339 -3.19 -14.11 -14.22
C TRP A 339 -3.05 -13.09 -13.07
N GLU A 340 -4.09 -12.93 -12.23
CA GLU A 340 -3.97 -12.12 -11.02
C GLU A 340 -2.94 -12.73 -10.07
N ILE A 341 -2.05 -11.87 -9.57
CA ILE A 341 -1.09 -12.26 -8.53
C ILE A 341 -1.84 -12.68 -7.27
N VAL A 342 -1.45 -13.81 -6.70
CA VAL A 342 -2.02 -14.31 -5.44
C VAL A 342 -1.58 -13.39 -4.31
N LEU A 343 -2.56 -12.84 -3.59
CA LEU A 343 -2.30 -11.93 -2.47
C LEU A 343 -1.44 -12.61 -1.40
N PRO A 344 -0.54 -11.88 -0.71
CA PRO A 344 0.37 -12.49 0.26
C PRO A 344 -0.38 -13.20 1.40
N VAL A 345 -1.50 -12.65 1.86
CA VAL A 345 -2.37 -13.30 2.86
C VAL A 345 -2.85 -14.69 2.43
N ILE A 346 -3.10 -14.90 1.14
CA ILE A 346 -3.53 -16.21 0.64
C ILE A 346 -2.35 -17.19 0.65
N ASN A 347 -1.16 -16.75 0.25
CA ASN A 347 0.04 -17.60 0.32
C ASN A 347 0.45 -17.91 1.77
N VAL A 348 0.30 -16.96 2.70
CA VAL A 348 0.51 -17.21 4.15
C VAL A 348 -0.49 -18.25 4.68
N LEU A 349 -1.76 -18.16 4.29
CA LEU A 349 -2.76 -19.19 4.66
C LEU A 349 -2.42 -20.56 4.07
N SER A 350 -1.92 -20.63 2.83
CA SER A 350 -1.40 -21.87 2.26
C SER A 350 -0.28 -22.46 3.13
N ILE A 351 0.69 -21.64 3.56
CA ILE A 351 1.81 -22.09 4.42
C ILE A 351 1.28 -22.65 5.75
N ILE A 352 0.33 -21.95 6.39
CA ILE A 352 -0.32 -22.43 7.63
C ILE A 352 -0.97 -23.82 7.43
N GLU A 353 -1.53 -24.07 6.26
CA GLU A 353 -2.18 -25.32 5.89
C GLU A 353 -1.21 -26.39 5.35
N GLY A 354 0.11 -26.12 5.30
CA GLY A 354 1.11 -27.02 4.72
C GLY A 354 0.98 -27.20 3.21
N ARG A 355 0.46 -26.19 2.50
CA ARG A 355 0.22 -26.18 1.05
C ARG A 355 1.27 -25.31 0.33
N PRO A 356 1.55 -25.60 -0.96
CA PRO A 356 2.42 -24.77 -1.78
C PRO A 356 1.87 -23.35 -1.97
N THR A 357 2.78 -22.45 -2.31
CA THR A 357 2.51 -21.05 -2.63
C THR A 357 2.57 -20.84 -4.14
N PHE A 358 1.83 -19.86 -4.64
CA PHE A 358 1.66 -19.64 -6.08
C PHE A 358 1.86 -18.18 -6.45
N LYS A 359 2.37 -17.92 -7.66
CA LYS A 359 2.45 -16.56 -8.21
C LYS A 359 1.06 -16.14 -8.67
N TYR A 360 0.40 -16.97 -9.50
CA TYR A 360 -0.84 -16.62 -10.16
C TYR A 360 -2.03 -17.44 -9.66
N LYS A 361 -3.23 -16.86 -9.76
CA LYS A 361 -4.48 -17.56 -9.38
C LYS A 361 -4.71 -18.83 -10.19
N ILE A 362 -4.33 -18.86 -11.47
CA ILE A 362 -4.50 -20.04 -12.33
C ILE A 362 -3.77 -21.27 -11.76
N GLU A 363 -2.51 -21.12 -11.37
CA GLU A 363 -1.67 -22.18 -10.81
C GLU A 363 -2.30 -22.74 -9.53
N ARG A 364 -2.80 -21.86 -8.66
CA ARG A 364 -3.50 -22.24 -7.43
C ARG A 364 -4.81 -22.99 -7.73
N MET A 365 -5.58 -22.55 -8.72
CA MET A 365 -6.84 -23.21 -9.11
C MET A 365 -6.60 -24.60 -9.67
N GLU A 366 -5.55 -24.79 -10.47
CA GLU A 366 -5.15 -26.08 -11.01
C GLU A 366 -4.76 -27.05 -9.90
N TYR A 367 -3.91 -26.62 -8.96
CA TYR A 367 -3.57 -27.41 -7.78
C TYR A 367 -4.81 -27.82 -6.95
N GLN A 368 -5.75 -26.90 -6.74
CA GLN A 368 -7.00 -27.21 -6.03
C GLN A 368 -7.87 -28.23 -6.77
N LYS A 369 -7.90 -28.17 -8.10
CA LYS A 369 -8.63 -29.12 -8.95
C LYS A 369 -8.01 -30.52 -8.85
N GLU A 370 -6.68 -30.61 -8.84
CA GLU A 370 -5.95 -31.88 -8.64
C GLU A 370 -6.20 -32.47 -7.26
N LEU A 371 -6.15 -31.67 -6.20
CA LEU A 371 -6.49 -32.12 -4.83
C LEU A 371 -7.90 -32.71 -4.76
N ARG A 372 -8.89 -32.03 -5.37
CA ARG A 372 -10.29 -32.52 -5.41
C ARG A 372 -10.44 -33.84 -6.16
N ARG A 373 -9.64 -34.08 -7.20
CA ARG A 373 -9.65 -35.36 -7.94
C ARG A 373 -9.10 -36.52 -7.11
N LYS A 374 -8.18 -36.25 -6.18
CA LYS A 374 -7.57 -37.26 -5.30
C LYS A 374 -8.43 -37.66 -4.09
N ILE A 375 -9.49 -36.91 -3.77
CA ILE A 375 -10.43 -37.25 -2.68
C ILE A 375 -11.48 -38.25 -3.22
N PRO A 376 -11.57 -39.49 -2.71
CA PRO A 376 -12.56 -40.46 -3.16
C PRO A 376 -13.98 -39.90 -2.93
N LYS A 377 -14.83 -39.93 -3.97
CA LYS A 377 -16.26 -39.63 -3.81
C LYS A 377 -16.85 -40.66 -2.84
N ARG A 378 -17.26 -40.25 -1.63
CA ARG A 378 -18.06 -41.11 -0.74
C ARG A 378 -19.31 -41.55 -1.52
N LYS A 379 -19.40 -42.85 -1.84
CA LYS A 379 -20.60 -43.46 -2.40
C LYS A 379 -21.71 -43.32 -1.35
N THR A 380 -22.68 -42.45 -1.58
CA THR A 380 -23.94 -42.44 -0.83
C THR A 380 -24.71 -43.71 -1.21
N HIS A 381 -24.60 -44.75 -0.39
CA HIS A 381 -25.51 -45.90 -0.47
C HIS A 381 -26.92 -45.43 -0.07
N LYS A 382 -27.76 -45.15 -1.08
CA LYS A 382 -29.22 -45.12 -0.90
C LYS A 382 -29.65 -46.53 -0.52
N LYS A 383 -29.89 -46.79 0.77
CA LYS A 383 -30.66 -47.96 1.23
C LYS A 383 -32.07 -47.83 0.64
N LYS A 384 -32.38 -48.58 -0.42
CA LYS A 384 -33.76 -48.86 -0.80
C LYS A 384 -34.37 -49.68 0.34
N ARG A 385 -35.31 -49.08 1.08
CA ARG A 385 -36.23 -49.82 1.94
C ARG A 385 -37.22 -50.54 1.00
N ASN A 386 -37.08 -51.85 0.88
CA ASN A 386 -38.22 -52.71 0.54
C ASN A 386 -39.02 -52.89 1.83
N HIS A 387 -40.33 -52.60 1.80
CA HIS A 387 -41.30 -53.18 2.73
C HIS A 387 -42.29 -53.93 1.85
N GLY A 388 -42.32 -55.24 2.03
CA GLY A 388 -43.48 -56.06 1.72
C GLY A 388 -44.46 -56.05 2.88
#